data_AF-A0A3D4EAM3-F1
#
_entry.id   AF-A0A3D4EAM3-F1
#
_cell.length_a   1.000
_cell.length_b   1.000
_cell.length_c   1.000
_cell.angle_alpha   90.00
_cell.angle_beta   90.00
_cell.angle_gamma   90.00
#
_symmetry.space_group_name_H-M   'P 1'
#
loop_
_entity.id
_entity.type
_entity.pdbx_description
1 polymer ?
#
loop_
_entity_poly.entity_id
_entity_poly.type
_entity_poly.pdbx_seq_one_letter_code
_entity_poly.pdbx_strand_id
1 'polypeptide(L)'
;MPDSVLSGISTEKLVEACMNYPMLFDAYAFDSPLQGLRIVASRFNGFRELMSRNDNCKFVFKYLKDNDVRNINFTSLTSVEEGDLMLRYSLCEYFLSFEEVLKNANPELAQEIVTFAREALNGKESAIEHHALLGLSSSTYLLASTLAGGKTQTRAAGTTTLAKFLEDGVLTNMASYQEVKNACRAME
;
A
#
# COMPACT_ATOMS: atom_id res chain seq x y z
N MET A 1 -1.99 -5.99 21.29
CA MET A 1 -2.37 -4.81 22.10
C MET A 1 -3.40 -5.26 23.13
N PRO A 2 -3.41 -4.72 24.36
CA PRO A 2 -4.47 -5.01 25.32
C PRO A 2 -5.83 -4.57 24.78
N ASP A 3 -6.87 -5.38 24.98
CA ASP A 3 -8.22 -5.10 24.43
C ASP A 3 -8.80 -3.79 24.95
N SER A 4 -8.51 -3.43 26.21
CA SER A 4 -8.90 -2.15 26.82
C SER A 4 -8.33 -0.92 26.11
N VAL A 5 -7.14 -1.05 25.51
CA VAL A 5 -6.53 0.01 24.69
C VAL A 5 -7.16 0.01 23.31
N LEU A 6 -7.39 -1.17 22.74
CA LEU A 6 -7.89 -1.36 21.37
C LEU A 6 -9.29 -0.76 21.16
N SER A 7 -10.18 -0.88 22.15
CA SER A 7 -11.53 -0.31 22.09
C SER A 7 -11.57 1.22 22.25
N GLY A 8 -10.54 1.83 22.84
CA GLY A 8 -10.51 3.26 23.16
C GLY A 8 -9.59 4.11 22.28
N ILE A 9 -8.70 3.48 21.51
CA ILE A 9 -7.75 4.19 20.63
C ILE A 9 -8.45 4.72 19.38
N SER A 10 -8.15 5.97 18.99
CA SER A 10 -8.66 6.55 17.74
C SER A 10 -8.13 5.79 16.52
N THR A 11 -8.85 5.83 15.39
CA THR A 11 -8.43 5.15 14.16
C THR A 11 -7.07 5.65 13.67
N GLU A 12 -6.84 6.96 13.75
CA GLU A 12 -5.54 7.58 13.44
C GLU A 12 -4.39 7.00 14.28
N LYS A 13 -4.57 6.92 15.60
CA LYS A 13 -3.55 6.35 16.49
C LYS A 13 -3.39 4.85 16.32
N LEU A 14 -4.44 4.14 15.92
CA LEU A 14 -4.36 2.72 15.59
C LEU A 14 -3.55 2.50 14.30
N VAL A 15 -3.70 3.35 13.28
CA VAL A 15 -2.88 3.31 12.07
C VAL A 15 -1.41 3.50 12.41
N GLU A 16 -1.07 4.52 13.23
CA GLU A 16 0.30 4.72 13.71
C GLU A 16 0.85 3.49 14.44
N ALA A 17 0.05 2.87 15.32
CA ALA A 17 0.45 1.68 16.05
C ALA A 17 0.69 0.47 15.11
N CYS A 18 -0.11 0.34 14.06
CA CYS A 18 0.05 -0.72 13.06
C CYS A 18 1.29 -0.52 12.18
N MET A 19 1.54 0.71 11.73
CA MET A 19 2.69 1.04 10.87
C MET A 19 4.02 1.05 11.63
N ASN A 20 3.98 1.22 12.95
CA ASN A 20 5.14 1.08 13.85
C ASN A 20 5.21 -0.29 14.54
N TYR A 21 4.44 -1.28 14.07
CA TYR A 21 4.50 -2.62 14.63
C TYR A 21 5.90 -3.23 14.40
N PRO A 22 6.61 -3.72 15.44
CA PRO A 22 8.00 -4.17 15.29
C PRO A 22 8.21 -5.30 14.27
N MET A 23 7.21 -6.14 14.05
CA MET A 23 7.29 -7.24 13.07
C MET A 23 6.61 -6.87 11.73
N LEU A 24 6.39 -5.58 11.45
CA LEU A 24 5.82 -5.13 10.18
C LEU A 24 6.67 -5.62 8.99
N PHE A 25 8.00 -5.51 9.11
CA PHE A 25 8.93 -5.87 8.05
C PHE A 25 9.10 -7.37 7.84
N ASP A 26 8.57 -8.22 8.73
CA ASP A 26 8.48 -9.67 8.47
C ASP A 26 7.67 -9.95 7.20
N ALA A 27 6.82 -9.01 6.77
CA ALA A 27 6.12 -9.08 5.48
C ALA A 27 7.06 -9.32 4.29
N TYR A 28 8.29 -8.80 4.34
CA TYR A 28 9.28 -8.95 3.27
C TYR A 28 10.00 -10.31 3.28
N ALA A 29 9.78 -11.16 4.29
CA ALA A 29 10.36 -12.50 4.37
C ALA A 29 9.54 -13.59 3.65
N PHE A 30 8.41 -13.22 3.03
CA PHE A 30 7.51 -14.12 2.30
C PHE A 30 7.66 -14.00 0.78
N ASP A 31 6.93 -14.82 0.01
CA ASP A 31 7.02 -14.86 -1.45
C ASP A 31 6.65 -13.52 -2.11
N SER A 32 5.73 -12.76 -1.49
CA SER A 32 5.49 -11.36 -1.83
C SER A 32 5.24 -10.49 -0.59
N PRO A 33 5.60 -9.19 -0.63
CA PRO A 33 5.30 -8.26 0.46
C PRO A 33 3.79 -8.17 0.76
N LEU A 34 2.95 -8.27 -0.27
CA LEU A 34 1.49 -8.28 -0.13
C LEU A 34 1.01 -9.49 0.67
N GLN A 35 1.47 -10.70 0.31
CA GLN A 35 1.15 -11.93 1.03
C GLN A 35 1.67 -11.88 2.47
N GLY A 36 2.93 -11.47 2.65
CA GLY A 36 3.53 -11.36 3.97
C GLY A 36 2.81 -10.34 4.86
N LEU A 37 2.37 -9.21 4.31
CA LEU A 37 1.62 -8.20 5.04
C LEU A 37 0.25 -8.74 5.50
N ARG A 38 -0.44 -9.54 4.68
CA ARG A 38 -1.68 -10.22 5.12
C ARG A 38 -1.42 -11.15 6.30
N ILE A 39 -0.30 -11.89 6.29
CA ILE A 39 0.09 -12.78 7.39
C ILE A 39 0.40 -11.97 8.65
N VAL A 40 1.20 -10.90 8.55
CA VAL A 40 1.49 -9.98 9.66
C VAL A 40 0.19 -9.38 10.24
N ALA A 41 -0.69 -8.89 9.37
CA ALA A 41 -1.98 -8.32 9.75
C ALA A 41 -2.90 -9.34 10.43
N SER A 42 -2.85 -10.62 10.02
CA SER A 42 -3.63 -11.68 10.65
C SER A 42 -3.15 -11.99 12.08
N ARG A 43 -1.87 -11.80 12.38
CA ARG A 43 -1.26 -12.12 13.69
C ARG A 43 -1.44 -10.99 14.70
N PHE A 44 -1.30 -9.74 14.27
CA PHE A 44 -1.43 -8.59 15.16
C PHE A 44 -2.88 -8.10 15.28
N ASN A 45 -3.41 -8.05 16.49
CA ASN A 45 -4.81 -7.65 16.73
C ASN A 45 -5.12 -6.20 16.35
N GLY A 46 -4.12 -5.30 16.34
CA GLY A 46 -4.30 -3.92 15.89
C GLY A 46 -4.74 -3.82 14.42
N PHE A 47 -4.14 -4.62 13.54
CA PHE A 47 -4.54 -4.66 12.13
C PHE A 47 -5.95 -5.22 11.95
N ARG A 48 -6.31 -6.27 12.70
CA ARG A 48 -7.65 -6.86 12.65
C ARG A 48 -8.73 -5.87 13.08
N GLU A 49 -8.48 -5.15 14.17
CA GLU A 49 -9.34 -4.05 14.61
C GLU A 49 -9.44 -2.97 13.53
N LEU A 50 -8.31 -2.50 13.00
CA LEU A 50 -8.28 -1.45 11.99
C LEU A 50 -9.06 -1.82 10.72
N MET A 51 -8.94 -3.06 10.24
CA MET A 51 -9.69 -3.56 9.08
C MET A 51 -11.21 -3.65 9.33
N SER A 52 -11.65 -3.67 10.59
CA SER A 52 -13.07 -3.69 10.94
C SER A 52 -13.71 -2.30 11.03
N ARG A 53 -12.91 -1.22 11.09
CA ARG A 53 -13.41 0.15 11.26
C ARG A 53 -13.86 0.77 9.95
N ASN A 54 -15.02 1.44 9.97
CA ASN A 54 -15.62 2.06 8.77
C ASN A 54 -14.85 3.30 8.26
N ASP A 55 -14.04 3.93 9.09
CA ASP A 55 -13.23 5.11 8.74
C ASP A 55 -11.77 4.75 8.43
N ASN A 56 -11.44 3.46 8.34
CA ASN A 56 -10.08 2.99 8.17
C ASN A 56 -9.39 3.55 6.92
N CYS A 57 -10.07 3.53 5.76
CA CYS A 57 -9.51 3.97 4.49
C CYS A 57 -9.06 5.44 4.56
N LYS A 58 -9.90 6.29 5.15
CA LYS A 58 -9.61 7.72 5.34
C LYS A 58 -8.33 7.91 6.15
N PHE A 59 -8.18 7.19 7.26
CA PHE A 59 -7.05 7.39 8.18
C PHE A 59 -5.76 6.69 7.73
N VAL A 60 -5.86 5.53 7.05
CA VAL A 60 -4.70 4.91 6.38
C VAL A 60 -4.19 5.83 5.27
N PHE A 61 -5.10 6.38 4.45
CA PHE A 61 -4.71 7.32 3.41
C PHE A 61 -4.15 8.63 3.97
N LYS A 62 -4.72 9.15 5.06
CA LYS A 62 -4.14 10.30 5.78
C LYS A 62 -2.70 10.01 6.22
N TYR A 63 -2.45 8.86 6.87
CA TYR A 63 -1.09 8.48 7.28
C TYR A 63 -0.14 8.42 6.08
N LEU A 64 -0.59 7.83 4.96
CA LEU A 64 0.21 7.77 3.74
C LEU A 64 0.57 9.17 3.21
N LYS A 65 -0.38 10.10 3.19
CA LYS A 65 -0.13 11.50 2.77
C LYS A 65 0.81 12.26 3.71
N ASP A 66 0.64 12.08 5.02
CA ASP A 66 1.48 12.73 6.02
C ASP A 66 2.94 12.24 5.97
N ASN A 67 3.16 11.03 5.43
CA ASN A 67 4.48 10.41 5.25
C ASN A 67 4.90 10.32 3.77
N ASP A 68 4.36 11.20 2.92
CA ASP A 68 4.62 11.18 1.47
C ASP A 68 6.11 11.34 1.15
N VAL A 69 6.67 10.27 0.57
CA VAL A 69 8.10 10.14 0.23
C VAL A 69 8.59 11.17 -0.77
N ARG A 70 7.68 11.78 -1.56
CA ARG A 70 8.03 12.85 -2.51
C ARG A 70 8.51 14.12 -1.81
N ASN A 71 8.12 14.32 -0.54
CA ASN A 71 8.44 15.52 0.23
C ASN A 71 9.68 15.34 1.12
N ILE A 72 10.41 14.23 0.96
CA ILE A 72 11.53 13.86 1.82
C ILE A 72 12.84 14.34 1.21
N ASN A 73 13.67 14.93 2.05
CA ASN A 73 15.06 15.21 1.70
C ASN A 73 15.92 13.98 1.99
N PHE A 74 16.15 13.14 0.99
CA PHE A 74 16.96 11.93 1.13
C PHE A 74 18.41 12.21 1.56
N THR A 75 18.95 13.40 1.25
CA THR A 75 20.34 13.76 1.63
C THR A 75 20.54 13.93 3.13
N SER A 76 19.47 14.09 3.91
CA SER A 76 19.54 14.18 5.37
C SER A 76 19.37 12.84 6.09
N LEU A 77 19.14 11.75 5.36
CA LEU A 77 18.92 10.42 5.93
C LEU A 77 20.18 9.56 5.85
N THR A 78 20.37 8.73 6.87
CA THR A 78 21.24 7.56 6.74
C THR A 78 20.57 6.51 5.84
N SER A 79 21.36 5.60 5.26
CA SER A 79 20.82 4.51 4.43
C SER A 79 19.83 3.61 5.19
N VAL A 80 19.97 3.50 6.51
CA VAL A 80 19.04 2.72 7.36
C VAL A 80 17.71 3.45 7.50
N GLU A 81 17.73 4.76 7.76
CA GLU A 81 16.51 5.58 7.86
C GLU A 81 15.77 5.66 6.53
N GLU A 82 16.50 5.83 5.42
CA GLU A 82 15.94 5.79 4.07
C GLU A 82 15.27 4.43 3.79
N GLY A 83 15.95 3.33 4.08
CA GLY A 83 15.41 1.99 3.89
C GLY A 83 14.15 1.73 4.74
N ASP A 84 14.18 2.09 6.02
CA ASP A 84 13.05 1.97 6.94
C ASP A 84 11.82 2.74 6.42
N LEU A 85 12.03 3.99 6.01
CA LEU A 85 10.98 4.84 5.45
C LEU A 85 10.38 4.25 4.17
N MET A 86 11.21 3.86 3.20
CA MET A 86 10.74 3.33 1.91
C MET A 86 9.98 2.02 2.07
N LEU A 87 10.48 1.10 2.91
CA LEU A 87 9.85 -0.19 3.13
C LEU A 87 8.52 -0.05 3.87
N ARG A 88 8.44 0.84 4.88
CA ARG A 88 7.19 1.10 5.61
C ARG A 88 6.17 1.77 4.71
N TYR A 89 6.59 2.77 3.93
CA TYR A 89 5.72 3.46 2.98
C TYR A 89 5.11 2.48 1.98
N SER A 90 5.93 1.60 1.40
CA SER A 90 5.47 0.57 0.45
C SER A 90 4.47 -0.40 1.09
N LEU A 91 4.69 -0.82 2.34
CA LEU A 91 3.71 -1.65 3.07
C LEU A 91 2.43 -0.89 3.40
N CYS A 92 2.49 0.42 3.65
CA CYS A 92 1.30 1.24 3.84
C CYS A 92 0.47 1.34 2.55
N GLU A 93 1.11 1.46 1.38
CA GLU A 93 0.42 1.44 0.08
C GLU A 93 -0.27 0.08 -0.16
N TYR A 94 0.42 -1.03 0.12
CA TYR A 94 -0.19 -2.36 0.06
C TYR A 94 -1.35 -2.52 1.05
N PHE A 95 -1.20 -2.04 2.30
CA PHE A 95 -2.25 -2.12 3.31
C PHE A 95 -3.49 -1.32 2.91
N LEU A 96 -3.30 -0.09 2.40
CA LEU A 96 -4.39 0.73 1.89
C LEU A 96 -5.16 0.01 0.78
N SER A 97 -4.48 -0.85 0.02
CA SER A 97 -5.04 -1.62 -1.10
C SER A 97 -5.82 -2.88 -0.68
N PHE A 98 -5.86 -3.22 0.62
CA PHE A 98 -6.65 -4.37 1.09
C PHE A 98 -8.14 -4.11 0.86
N GLU A 99 -8.90 -5.13 0.45
CA GLU A 99 -10.34 -5.00 0.19
C GLU A 99 -11.08 -4.50 1.43
N GLU A 100 -10.69 -4.97 2.62
CA GLU A 100 -11.24 -4.56 3.91
C GLU A 100 -11.07 -3.06 4.21
N VAL A 101 -10.09 -2.42 3.57
CA VAL A 101 -9.80 -0.99 3.68
C VAL A 101 -10.41 -0.24 2.50
N LEU A 102 -10.05 -0.58 1.25
CA LEU A 102 -10.52 0.13 0.05
C LEU A 102 -12.04 0.17 -0.09
N LYS A 103 -12.77 -0.87 0.36
CA LYS A 103 -14.25 -0.89 0.28
C LYS A 103 -14.91 0.25 1.05
N ASN A 104 -14.20 0.85 2.01
CA ASN A 104 -14.68 1.98 2.81
C ASN A 104 -14.37 3.35 2.16
N ALA A 105 -13.73 3.37 0.98
CA ALA A 105 -13.59 4.59 0.20
C ALA A 105 -14.94 4.98 -0.43
N ASN A 106 -15.37 6.22 -0.19
CA ASN A 106 -16.43 6.83 -1.01
C ASN A 106 -15.85 7.24 -2.39
N PRO A 107 -16.67 7.57 -3.39
CA PRO A 107 -16.20 7.91 -4.73
C PRO A 107 -15.18 9.05 -4.75
N GLU A 108 -15.37 10.07 -3.90
CA GLU A 108 -14.46 11.21 -3.80
C GLU A 108 -13.09 10.81 -3.27
N LEU A 109 -13.06 10.02 -2.18
CA LEU A 109 -11.82 9.51 -1.58
C LEU A 109 -11.12 8.53 -2.52
N ALA A 110 -11.87 7.65 -3.21
CA ALA A 110 -11.30 6.74 -4.20
C ALA A 110 -10.60 7.51 -5.33
N GLN A 111 -11.24 8.58 -5.83
CA GLN A 111 -10.63 9.45 -6.84
C GLN A 111 -9.39 10.18 -6.31
N GLU A 112 -9.41 10.62 -5.05
CA GLU A 112 -8.25 11.24 -4.39
C GLU A 112 -7.08 10.24 -4.26
N ILE A 113 -7.37 8.99 -3.91
CA ILE A 113 -6.37 7.90 -3.84
C ILE A 113 -5.77 7.62 -5.22
N VAL A 114 -6.59 7.54 -6.28
CA VAL A 114 -6.11 7.35 -7.66
C VAL A 114 -5.14 8.47 -8.06
N THR A 115 -5.54 9.73 -7.85
CA THR A 115 -4.70 10.90 -8.15
C THR A 115 -3.39 10.82 -7.37
N PHE A 116 -3.47 10.60 -6.06
CA PHE A 116 -2.29 10.51 -5.20
C PHE A 116 -1.35 9.38 -5.63
N ALA A 117 -1.86 8.17 -5.84
CA ALA A 117 -1.07 7.01 -6.23
C ALA A 117 -0.37 7.24 -7.59
N ARG A 118 -1.04 7.89 -8.53
CA ARG A 118 -0.45 8.25 -9.83
C ARG A 118 0.68 9.25 -9.69
N GLU A 119 0.49 10.29 -8.90
CA GLU A 119 1.54 11.29 -8.68
C GLU A 119 2.71 10.73 -7.87
N ALA A 120 2.45 9.88 -6.87
CA ALA A 120 3.47 9.14 -6.14
C ALA A 120 4.30 8.26 -7.09
N LEU A 121 3.64 7.53 -7.98
CA LEU A 121 4.31 6.71 -8.98
C LEU A 121 5.19 7.54 -9.92
N ASN A 122 4.68 8.65 -10.47
CA ASN A 122 5.45 9.55 -11.33
C ASN A 122 6.65 10.16 -10.59
N GLY A 123 6.48 10.50 -9.31
CA GLY A 123 7.56 10.99 -8.45
C GLY A 123 8.66 9.95 -8.28
N LYS A 124 8.29 8.70 -7.96
CA LYS A 124 9.24 7.59 -7.82
C LYS A 124 10.01 7.28 -9.10
N GLU A 125 9.35 7.36 -10.26
CA GLU A 125 10.02 7.19 -11.56
C GLU A 125 11.06 8.28 -11.85
N SER A 126 10.81 9.50 -11.36
CA SER A 126 11.70 10.64 -11.57
C SER A 126 12.89 10.67 -10.61
N ALA A 127 12.90 9.79 -9.60
CA ALA A 127 13.94 9.65 -8.57
C ALA A 127 14.39 8.18 -8.44
N ILE A 128 14.73 7.56 -9.58
CA ILE A 128 15.03 6.12 -9.68
C ILE A 128 16.23 5.68 -8.82
N GLU A 129 17.12 6.62 -8.48
CA GLU A 129 18.25 6.41 -7.58
C GLU A 129 17.82 6.05 -6.14
N HIS A 130 16.61 6.43 -5.73
CA HIS A 130 16.04 6.15 -4.40
C HIS A 130 14.95 5.08 -4.44
N HIS A 131 14.42 4.77 -5.63
CA HIS A 131 13.25 3.91 -5.78
C HIS A 131 13.51 2.72 -6.71
N ALA A 132 13.77 1.57 -6.09
CA ALA A 132 13.80 0.30 -6.79
C ALA A 132 12.40 -0.13 -7.27
N LEU A 133 12.36 -1.18 -8.10
CA LEU A 133 11.13 -1.77 -8.65
C LEU A 133 10.09 -2.12 -7.57
N LEU A 134 10.54 -2.44 -6.35
CA LEU A 134 9.66 -2.67 -5.22
C LEU A 134 8.78 -1.45 -4.89
N GLY A 135 9.39 -0.25 -4.83
CA GLY A 135 8.66 0.98 -4.54
C GLY A 135 7.70 1.38 -5.67
N LEU A 136 8.04 1.05 -6.93
CA LEU A 136 7.12 1.21 -8.06
C LEU A 136 5.96 0.21 -7.97
N SER A 137 6.23 -1.02 -7.54
CA SER A 137 5.23 -2.08 -7.40
C SER A 137 4.14 -1.70 -6.41
N SER A 138 4.48 -1.19 -5.24
CA SER A 138 3.49 -0.81 -4.22
C SER A 138 2.56 0.32 -4.66
N SER A 139 3.09 1.39 -5.27
CA SER A 139 2.26 2.48 -5.82
C SER A 139 1.40 2.03 -6.99
N THR A 140 1.95 1.18 -7.86
CA THR A 140 1.20 0.62 -9.00
C THR A 140 0.09 -0.30 -8.52
N TYR A 141 0.32 -1.08 -7.46
CA TYR A 141 -0.68 -1.95 -6.87
C TYR A 141 -1.83 -1.15 -6.25
N LEU A 142 -1.51 -0.06 -5.55
CA LEU A 142 -2.52 0.86 -5.01
C LEU A 142 -3.36 1.50 -6.11
N LEU A 143 -2.72 2.00 -7.17
CA LEU A 143 -3.42 2.57 -8.32
C LEU A 143 -4.35 1.54 -8.98
N ALA A 144 -3.80 0.36 -9.33
CA ALA A 144 -4.53 -0.69 -10.01
C ALA A 144 -5.71 -1.23 -9.18
N SER A 145 -5.50 -1.44 -7.87
CA SER A 145 -6.52 -1.97 -6.96
C SER A 145 -7.68 -0.98 -6.77
N THR A 146 -7.36 0.32 -6.70
CA THR A 146 -8.37 1.37 -6.57
C THR A 146 -9.20 1.52 -7.85
N LEU A 147 -8.55 1.54 -9.03
CA LEU A 147 -9.23 1.62 -10.33
C LEU A 147 -10.10 0.39 -10.62
N ALA A 148 -9.67 -0.80 -10.20
CA ALA A 148 -10.46 -2.01 -10.35
C ALA A 148 -11.67 -2.09 -9.38
N GLY A 149 -11.82 -1.12 -8.48
CA GLY A 149 -12.94 -1.00 -7.55
C GLY A 149 -13.04 -2.13 -6.54
N GLY A 150 -11.90 -2.71 -6.14
CA GLY A 150 -11.84 -3.84 -5.19
C GLY A 150 -12.44 -5.17 -5.71
N LYS A 151 -13.00 -5.22 -6.93
CA LYS A 151 -13.73 -6.38 -7.46
C LYS A 151 -12.85 -7.51 -7.98
N THR A 152 -11.53 -7.40 -7.88
CA THR A 152 -10.56 -8.32 -8.50
C THR A 152 -9.71 -9.12 -7.51
N GLN A 153 -9.89 -8.98 -6.19
CA GLN A 153 -9.21 -9.90 -5.25
C GLN A 153 -9.80 -11.32 -5.27
N THR A 154 -10.93 -11.55 -5.98
CA THR A 154 -11.61 -12.87 -5.95
C THR A 154 -12.20 -13.38 -7.27
N ARG A 155 -11.77 -12.94 -8.46
CA ARG A 155 -12.24 -13.56 -9.73
C ARG A 155 -11.11 -13.85 -10.72
N ALA A 156 -10.72 -15.13 -10.71
CA ALA A 156 -10.34 -16.01 -11.82
C ALA A 156 -9.35 -15.48 -12.87
N ALA A 157 -8.16 -16.08 -12.88
CA ALA A 157 -7.41 -16.49 -14.09
C ALA A 157 -7.56 -15.57 -15.31
N GLY A 158 -7.13 -14.31 -15.18
CA GLY A 158 -6.88 -13.47 -16.34
C GLY A 158 -5.48 -13.77 -16.87
N THR A 159 -5.35 -14.09 -18.16
CA THR A 159 -4.05 -14.32 -18.82
C THR A 159 -3.21 -13.05 -18.99
N THR A 160 -3.64 -11.91 -18.45
CA THR A 160 -2.98 -10.61 -18.62
C THR A 160 -2.05 -10.30 -17.45
N THR A 161 -0.98 -9.57 -17.73
CA THR A 161 -0.01 -9.11 -16.72
C THR A 161 -0.67 -8.35 -15.57
N LEU A 162 -1.70 -7.55 -15.85
CA LEU A 162 -2.48 -6.83 -14.83
C LEU A 162 -3.23 -7.78 -13.87
N ALA A 163 -3.86 -8.84 -14.39
CA ALA A 163 -4.62 -9.76 -13.55
C ALA A 163 -3.70 -10.53 -12.59
N LYS A 164 -2.56 -11.03 -13.09
CA LYS A 164 -1.54 -11.67 -12.26
C LYS A 164 -0.98 -10.70 -11.22
N PHE A 165 -0.69 -9.47 -11.62
CA PHE A 165 -0.17 -8.45 -10.71
C PHE A 165 -1.17 -8.08 -9.60
N LEU A 166 -2.47 -8.02 -9.90
CA LEU A 166 -3.50 -7.79 -8.88
C LEU A 166 -3.63 -8.96 -7.89
N GLU A 167 -3.20 -10.17 -8.28
CA GLU A 167 -3.19 -11.37 -7.44
C GLU A 167 -1.99 -11.37 -6.46
N ASP A 168 -0.78 -11.14 -6.93
CA ASP A 168 0.45 -11.31 -6.13
C ASP A 168 1.11 -10.00 -5.66
N GLY A 169 0.82 -8.87 -6.32
CA GLY A 169 1.42 -7.57 -6.05
C GLY A 169 2.88 -7.43 -6.48
N VAL A 170 3.38 -8.34 -7.33
CA VAL A 170 4.81 -8.45 -7.69
C VAL A 170 5.05 -8.03 -9.14
N LEU A 171 5.97 -7.08 -9.33
CA LEU A 171 6.57 -6.82 -10.64
C LEU A 171 7.99 -7.36 -10.64
N THR A 172 8.28 -8.25 -11.59
CA THR A 172 9.60 -8.90 -11.70
C THR A 172 10.57 -8.14 -12.60
N ASN A 173 10.07 -7.24 -13.45
CA ASN A 173 10.89 -6.44 -14.37
C ASN A 173 10.14 -5.18 -14.83
N MET A 174 10.88 -4.28 -15.48
CA MET A 174 10.34 -3.01 -16.00
C MET A 174 9.36 -3.17 -17.16
N ALA A 175 9.41 -4.27 -17.93
CA ALA A 175 8.47 -4.49 -19.03
C ALA A 175 7.06 -4.78 -18.48
N SER A 176 6.96 -5.70 -17.51
CA SER A 176 5.71 -5.99 -16.80
C SER A 176 5.17 -4.75 -16.09
N TYR A 177 6.04 -3.94 -15.49
CA TYR A 177 5.66 -2.65 -14.91
C TYR A 177 5.00 -1.73 -15.94
N GLN A 178 5.61 -1.52 -17.12
CA GLN A 178 5.05 -0.64 -18.15
C GLN A 178 3.72 -1.16 -18.70
N GLU A 179 3.57 -2.47 -18.87
CA GLU A 179 2.30 -3.10 -19.27
C GLU A 179 1.17 -2.80 -18.27
N VAL A 180 1.43 -3.01 -16.98
CA VAL A 180 0.45 -2.74 -15.92
C VAL A 180 0.12 -1.25 -15.84
N LYS A 181 1.14 -0.39 -15.91
CA LYS A 181 0.95 1.07 -15.90
C LYS A 181 0.07 1.53 -17.07
N ASN A 182 0.30 1.02 -18.27
CA ASN A 182 -0.52 1.34 -19.44
C ASN A 182 -1.95 0.82 -19.31
N ALA A 183 -2.13 -0.36 -18.71
CA ALA A 183 -3.47 -0.87 -18.42
C ALA A 183 -4.22 0.02 -17.41
N CYS A 184 -3.55 0.51 -16.36
CA CYS A 184 -4.15 1.45 -15.41
C CYS A 184 -4.61 2.74 -16.10
N ARG A 185 -3.80 3.33 -16.99
CA ARG A 185 -4.18 4.53 -17.75
C ARG A 185 -5.43 4.35 -18.62
N ALA A 186 -5.71 3.12 -19.06
CA ALA A 186 -6.89 2.82 -19.88
C ALA A 186 -8.17 2.64 -19.05
N MET A 187 -8.06 2.55 -17.72
CA MET A 187 -9.18 2.39 -16.78
C MET A 187 -9.67 3.71 -16.17
N GLU A 188 -8.93 4.81 -16.42
CA GLU A 188 -9.21 6.17 -15.95
C GLU A 188 -10.16 6.91 -16.89
#